data_AF-A0A415SLK1-F1
#
_entry.id   AF-A0A415SLK1-F1
#
_cell.length_a   1.000
_cell.length_b   1.000
_cell.length_c   1.000
_cell.angle_alpha   90.00
_cell.angle_beta   90.00
_cell.angle_gamma   90.00
#
_symmetry.space_group_name_H-M   'P 1'
#
loop_
_entity.id
_entity.type
_entity.pdbx_description
1 polymer ?
#
loop_
_entity_poly.entity_id
_entity_poly.type
_entity_poly.pdbx_seq_one_letter_code
_entity_poly.pdbx_strand_id
1 'polypeptide(L)'
;MITTKIEVPPHLKEYLIGKFCNMQDSPIRFPDNTDIYHFIYDLLERRPCNVIDHGNLEIILPERSLGKNPKTYNYLGIRSQIILVRKIDRMLWAEAHDFLDEQKHTYGITYINAIHNFMTMYGIDSITEDAFKKNYYRWRAEIRRKEKKRGYNRSKK
;
A
#
# COMPACT_ATOMS: atom_id res chain seq x y z
N MET A 1 7.84 20.77 10.72
CA MET A 1 7.71 19.45 10.08
C MET A 1 8.30 18.41 11.01
N ILE A 2 7.53 17.39 11.38
CA ILE A 2 7.98 16.30 12.24
C ILE A 2 7.93 15.02 11.42
N THR A 3 9.03 14.27 11.42
CA THR A 3 9.12 12.97 10.75
C THR A 3 9.20 11.85 11.77
N THR A 4 8.88 10.64 11.32
CA THR A 4 9.12 9.40 12.08
C THR A 4 9.57 8.30 11.13
N LYS A 5 10.25 7.30 11.67
CA LYS A 5 10.70 6.12 10.93
C LYS A 5 9.88 4.91 11.37
N ILE A 6 9.46 4.12 10.38
CA ILE A 6 8.76 2.86 10.58
C ILE A 6 9.39 1.79 9.69
N GLU A 7 9.28 0.54 10.10
CA GLU A 7 9.75 -0.60 9.31
C GLU A 7 8.63 -1.12 8.41
N VAL A 8 8.90 -1.23 7.11
CA VAL A 8 7.95 -1.77 6.12
C VAL A 8 8.63 -2.81 5.22
N PRO A 9 7.88 -3.77 4.65
CA PRO A 9 8.39 -4.61 3.57
C PRO A 9 8.95 -3.77 2.41
N PRO A 10 10.09 -4.15 1.79
CA PRO A 10 10.76 -3.34 0.78
C PRO A 10 9.86 -2.90 -0.39
N HIS A 11 9.01 -3.78 -0.90
CA HIS A 11 8.11 -3.47 -2.02
C HIS A 11 7.05 -2.42 -1.68
N LEU A 12 6.68 -2.30 -0.40
CA LEU A 12 5.79 -1.23 0.06
C LEU A 12 6.53 0.10 0.13
N LYS A 13 7.81 0.11 0.54
CA LYS A 13 8.65 1.31 0.48
C LYS A 13 8.80 1.78 -0.97
N GLU A 14 9.17 0.89 -1.88
CA GLU A 14 9.31 1.16 -3.32
C GLU A 14 8.01 1.75 -3.89
N TYR A 15 6.89 1.08 -3.66
CA TYR A 15 5.57 1.56 -4.07
C TYR A 15 5.27 2.98 -3.57
N LEU A 16 5.50 3.26 -2.29
CA LEU A 16 5.22 4.59 -1.73
C LEU A 16 6.17 5.67 -2.28
N ILE A 17 7.45 5.35 -2.50
CA ILE A 17 8.41 6.25 -3.13
C ILE A 17 7.99 6.57 -4.57
N GLY A 18 7.62 5.55 -5.34
CA GLY A 18 7.12 5.73 -6.70
C GLY A 18 5.83 6.55 -6.76
N LYS A 19 4.92 6.34 -5.80
CA LYS A 19 3.61 7.00 -5.76
C LYS A 19 3.64 8.44 -5.25
N PHE A 20 4.46 8.75 -4.26
CA PHE A 20 4.40 10.04 -3.55
C PHE A 20 5.67 10.89 -3.65
N CYS A 21 6.80 10.30 -4.04
CA CYS A 21 8.10 10.98 -4.01
C CYS A 21 8.76 11.08 -5.38
N ASN A 22 8.05 10.82 -6.49
CA ASN A 22 8.60 10.85 -7.84
C ASN A 22 9.93 10.06 -7.96
N MET A 23 9.99 8.87 -7.35
CA MET A 23 11.20 8.01 -7.30
C MET A 23 12.39 8.57 -6.51
N GLN A 24 12.22 9.63 -5.72
CA GLN A 24 13.27 10.19 -4.88
C GLN A 24 13.21 9.64 -3.46
N ASP A 25 14.36 9.21 -2.91
CA ASP A 25 14.48 8.78 -1.52
C ASP A 25 14.43 10.00 -0.59
N SER A 26 13.22 10.42 -0.27
CA SER A 26 12.90 11.56 0.57
C SER A 26 11.78 11.20 1.55
N PRO A 27 11.70 11.88 2.71
CA PRO A 27 10.62 11.66 3.66
C PRO A 27 9.25 11.80 3.00
N ILE A 28 8.41 10.77 3.12
CA ILE A 28 7.15 10.71 2.37
C ILE A 28 6.15 11.68 2.97
N ARG A 29 5.65 12.60 2.14
CA ARG A 29 4.55 13.50 2.49
C ARG A 29 3.25 12.98 1.92
N PHE A 30 2.38 12.43 2.77
CA PHE A 30 1.03 12.09 2.36
C PHE A 30 0.20 13.36 2.17
N PRO A 31 -0.45 13.56 1.01
CA PRO A 31 -1.35 14.70 0.82
C PRO A 31 -2.55 14.64 1.77
N ASP A 32 -3.05 15.81 2.20
CA ASP A 32 -4.14 15.94 3.17
C ASP A 32 -5.51 15.48 2.64
N ASN A 33 -5.66 15.37 1.33
CA ASN A 33 -6.84 14.81 0.67
C ASN A 33 -6.83 13.27 0.58
N THR A 34 -5.79 12.60 1.08
CA THR A 34 -5.69 11.14 1.04
C THR A 34 -6.19 10.49 2.34
N ASP A 35 -6.85 9.35 2.21
CA ASP A 35 -7.33 8.58 3.37
C ASP A 35 -6.16 8.14 4.29
N ILE A 36 -4.99 7.81 3.74
CA ILE A 36 -3.82 7.42 4.53
C ILE A 36 -3.31 8.56 5.42
N TYR A 37 -3.40 9.82 4.98
CA TYR A 37 -3.06 10.97 5.82
C TYR A 37 -3.94 11.02 7.07
N HIS A 38 -5.25 10.83 6.90
CA HIS A 38 -6.17 10.81 8.03
C HIS A 38 -5.96 9.59 8.92
N PHE A 39 -5.72 8.43 8.32
CA PHE A 39 -5.45 7.19 9.02
C PHE A 39 -4.21 7.28 9.92
N ILE A 40 -3.10 7.85 9.42
CA ILE A 40 -1.89 8.06 10.21
C ILE A 40 -2.19 9.01 11.37
N TYR A 41 -2.90 10.11 11.12
CA TYR A 41 -3.25 11.08 12.15
C TYR A 41 -4.03 10.45 13.31
N ASP A 42 -4.97 9.54 13.01
CA ASP A 42 -5.77 8.85 14.03
C ASP A 42 -4.91 7.92 14.89
N LEU A 43 -3.88 7.30 14.29
CA LEU A 43 -2.90 6.45 14.96
C LEU A 43 -1.86 7.20 15.81
N LEU A 44 -1.75 8.53 15.68
CA LEU A 44 -0.76 9.30 16.45
C LEU A 44 -1.04 9.25 17.95
N GLU A 45 -0.03 8.87 18.71
CA GLU A 45 -0.05 8.79 20.17
C GLU A 45 0.90 9.81 20.78
N ARG A 46 0.71 10.09 22.07
CA ARG A 46 1.63 10.97 22.82
C ARG A 46 3.00 10.31 22.86
N ARG A 47 4.05 11.05 22.48
CA ARG A 47 5.42 10.52 22.45
C ARG A 47 5.92 10.18 23.87
N PRO A 48 6.35 8.93 24.13
CA PRO A 48 7.02 8.58 25.38
C PRO A 48 8.42 9.20 25.46
N CYS A 49 8.94 9.35 26.67
CA CYS A 49 10.30 9.84 26.88
C CYS A 49 11.34 8.82 26.36
N ASN A 50 12.43 9.32 25.79
CA ASN A 50 13.61 8.53 25.40
C ASN A 50 13.37 7.45 24.33
N VAL A 51 12.36 7.61 23.47
CA VAL A 51 12.13 6.71 22.33
C VAL A 51 12.82 7.22 21.07
N ILE A 52 13.52 6.32 20.40
CA ILE A 52 14.14 6.55 19.09
C ILE A 52 13.32 5.81 18.04
N ASP A 53 12.98 6.49 16.96
CA ASP A 53 12.22 5.91 15.85
C ASP A 53 13.19 5.14 14.93
N HIS A 54 12.85 3.89 14.61
CA HIS A 54 13.65 3.00 13.78
C HIS A 54 12.85 2.53 12.57
N GLY A 55 13.54 2.30 11.45
CA GLY A 55 12.95 1.66 10.28
C GLY A 55 13.51 2.16 8.96
N ASN A 56 13.17 1.45 7.89
CA ASN A 56 13.60 1.73 6.52
C ASN A 56 12.79 2.79 5.77
N LEU A 57 11.63 3.21 6.32
CA LEU A 57 10.74 4.22 5.73
C LEU A 57 10.61 5.44 6.64
N GLU A 58 10.95 6.61 6.12
CA GLU A 58 10.73 7.89 6.80
C GLU A 58 9.48 8.58 6.25
N ILE A 59 8.56 8.96 7.14
CA ILE A 59 7.31 9.63 6.77
C ILE A 59 7.17 10.96 7.51
N ILE A 60 6.60 11.96 6.83
CA ILE A 60 6.19 13.22 7.44
C ILE A 60 4.84 13.02 8.11
N LEU A 61 4.77 13.33 9.39
CA LEU A 61 3.54 13.15 10.15
C LEU A 61 2.48 14.18 9.75
N PRO A 62 1.20 13.78 9.65
CA PRO A 62 0.09 14.68 9.45
C PRO A 62 0.03 15.79 10.50
N GLU A 63 -0.12 17.03 10.04
CA GLU A 63 -0.30 18.22 10.87
C GLU A 63 -1.60 18.93 10.46
N ARG A 64 -2.50 19.11 11.43
CA ARG A 64 -3.81 19.79 11.26
C ARG A 64 -3.86 21.04 12.12
N SER A 65 -4.62 22.04 11.69
CA SER A 65 -4.79 23.29 12.44
C SER A 65 -5.50 23.11 13.80
N LEU A 66 -6.33 22.07 13.93
CA LEU A 66 -7.08 21.74 15.14
C LEU A 66 -6.89 20.27 15.51
N GLY A 67 -6.81 19.99 16.82
CA GLY A 67 -6.75 18.64 17.38
C GLY A 67 -5.41 18.31 18.06
N LYS A 68 -4.78 17.20 17.65
CA LYS A 68 -3.55 16.68 18.24
C LYS A 68 -2.39 17.65 17.98
N ASN A 69 -1.80 18.20 19.03
CA ASN A 69 -0.61 19.05 18.91
C ASN A 69 0.56 18.21 18.37
N PRO A 70 1.16 18.56 17.21
CA PRO A 70 2.26 17.80 16.62
C PRO A 70 3.47 17.66 17.54
N LYS A 71 3.75 18.63 18.42
CA LYS A 71 4.87 18.55 19.36
C LYS A 71 4.68 17.47 20.44
N THR A 72 3.43 17.09 20.72
CA THR A 72 3.08 16.13 21.78
C THR A 72 2.68 14.78 21.20
N TYR A 73 1.92 14.77 20.10
CA TYR A 73 1.39 13.59 19.44
C TYR A 73 2.14 13.32 18.13
N ASN A 74 3.37 12.86 18.25
CA ASN A 74 4.28 12.58 17.15
C ASN A 74 4.95 11.21 17.29
N TYR A 75 4.18 10.22 17.72
CA TYR A 75 4.67 8.87 17.89
C TYR A 75 3.68 7.86 17.32
N LEU A 76 4.22 6.87 16.61
CA LEU A 76 3.51 5.68 16.17
C LEU A 76 4.03 4.51 17.00
N GLY A 77 3.23 4.05 17.96
CA GLY A 77 3.54 2.84 18.72
C GLY A 77 3.64 1.60 17.84
N ILE A 78 4.27 0.53 18.33
CA ILE A 78 4.51 -0.71 17.56
C ILE A 78 3.20 -1.25 16.95
N ARG A 79 2.10 -1.25 17.71
CA ARG A 79 0.78 -1.68 17.23
C ARG A 79 0.28 -0.79 16.09
N SER A 80 0.43 0.53 16.24
CA SER A 80 0.04 1.53 15.25
C SER A 80 0.86 1.38 13.96
N GLN A 81 2.16 1.08 14.06
CA GLN A 81 3.00 0.75 12.91
C GLN A 81 2.52 -0.52 12.18
N ILE A 82 2.21 -1.61 12.89
CA ILE A 82 1.68 -2.84 12.28
C ILE A 82 0.36 -2.56 11.53
N ILE A 83 -0.53 -1.77 12.13
CA ILE A 83 -1.79 -1.39 11.52
C ILE A 83 -1.56 -0.53 10.27
N LEU A 84 -0.63 0.41 10.32
CA LEU A 84 -0.25 1.25 9.18
C LEU A 84 0.35 0.43 8.03
N VAL A 85 1.26 -0.50 8.31
CA VAL A 85 1.84 -1.39 7.29
C VAL A 85 0.75 -2.19 6.58
N ARG A 86 -0.24 -2.73 7.32
CA ARG A 86 -1.38 -3.44 6.72
C ARG A 86 -2.26 -2.55 5.85
N LYS A 87 -2.39 -1.27 6.21
CA LYS A 87 -3.13 -0.28 5.41
C LYS A 87 -2.39 -0.01 4.10
N ILE A 88 -1.06 0.20 4.15
CA ILE A 88 -0.22 0.41 2.97
C ILE A 88 -0.25 -0.81 2.04
N ASP A 89 -0.13 -2.02 2.59
CA ASP A 89 -0.23 -3.27 1.82
C ASP A 89 -1.57 -3.36 1.08
N ARG A 90 -2.69 -3.06 1.76
CA ARG A 90 -4.01 -3.02 1.13
C ARG A 90 -4.10 -1.97 0.02
N MET A 91 -3.49 -0.80 0.22
CA MET A 91 -3.47 0.27 -0.79
C MET A 91 -2.75 -0.19 -2.05
N LEU A 92 -1.55 -0.78 -1.92
CA LEU A 92 -0.80 -1.34 -3.05
C LEU A 92 -1.65 -2.35 -3.83
N TRP A 93 -2.22 -3.35 -3.13
CA TRP A 93 -2.94 -4.42 -3.80
C TRP A 93 -4.25 -3.97 -4.43
N ALA A 94 -4.99 -3.06 -3.78
CA ALA A 94 -6.21 -2.52 -4.37
C ALA A 94 -5.93 -1.78 -5.69
N GLU A 95 -4.91 -0.91 -5.68
CA GLU A 95 -4.52 -0.18 -6.89
C GLU A 95 -3.98 -1.12 -7.98
N ALA A 96 -3.19 -2.13 -7.61
CA ALA A 96 -2.72 -3.15 -8.54
C ALA A 96 -3.88 -3.94 -9.15
N HIS A 97 -4.87 -4.35 -8.36
CA HIS A 97 -6.02 -5.10 -8.87
C HIS A 97 -6.85 -4.28 -9.85
N ASP A 98 -7.16 -3.04 -9.50
CA ASP A 98 -7.92 -2.12 -10.34
C ASP A 98 -7.18 -1.83 -11.65
N PHE A 99 -5.87 -1.54 -11.57
CA PHE A 99 -5.02 -1.32 -12.75
C PHE A 99 -4.99 -2.54 -13.67
N LEU A 100 -4.77 -3.74 -13.14
CA LEU A 100 -4.68 -4.97 -13.94
C LEU A 100 -6.00 -5.30 -14.64
N ASP A 101 -7.14 -5.08 -13.98
CA ASP A 101 -8.45 -5.25 -14.59
C ASP A 101 -8.68 -4.22 -15.70
N GLU A 102 -8.35 -2.95 -15.50
CA GLU A 102 -8.46 -1.91 -16.53
C GLU A 102 -7.58 -2.24 -17.74
N GLN A 103 -6.30 -2.55 -17.51
CA GLN A 103 -5.35 -2.91 -18.57
C GLN A 103 -5.87 -4.09 -19.40
N LYS A 104 -6.41 -5.12 -18.73
CA LYS A 104 -6.90 -6.30 -19.44
C LYS A 104 -8.21 -6.08 -20.17
N HIS A 105 -9.16 -5.40 -19.53
CA HIS A 105 -10.55 -5.36 -19.98
C HIS A 105 -10.87 -4.14 -20.84
N THR A 106 -10.19 -3.01 -20.61
CA THR A 106 -10.35 -1.79 -21.41
C THR A 106 -9.37 -1.76 -22.58
N TYR A 107 -8.10 -2.06 -22.32
CA TYR A 107 -7.03 -1.89 -23.32
C TYR A 107 -6.55 -3.21 -23.96
N GLY A 108 -7.06 -4.36 -23.52
CA GLY A 108 -6.71 -5.67 -24.09
C GLY A 108 -5.29 -6.17 -23.75
N ILE A 109 -4.55 -5.47 -22.88
CA ILE A 109 -3.17 -5.79 -22.50
C ILE A 109 -3.13 -7.11 -21.72
N THR A 110 -2.08 -7.91 -21.92
CA THR A 110 -1.91 -9.17 -21.18
C THR A 110 -1.59 -8.89 -19.72
N TYR A 111 -2.02 -9.76 -18.79
CA TYR A 111 -1.70 -9.57 -17.37
C TYR A 111 -0.21 -9.51 -17.09
N ILE A 112 0.62 -10.24 -17.84
CA ILE A 112 2.08 -10.23 -17.66
C ILE A 112 2.62 -8.83 -17.98
N ASN A 113 2.25 -8.26 -19.13
CA ASN A 113 2.69 -6.92 -19.52
C ASN A 113 2.10 -5.85 -18.59
N ALA A 114 0.84 -6.00 -18.16
CA ALA A 114 0.23 -5.08 -17.22
C ALA A 114 0.92 -5.11 -15.85
N ILE A 115 1.29 -6.29 -15.33
CA ILE A 115 2.06 -6.41 -14.08
C ILE A 115 3.42 -5.74 -14.23
N HIS A 116 4.13 -6.02 -15.33
CA HIS A 116 5.41 -5.37 -15.62
C HIS A 116 5.27 -3.84 -15.62
N ASN A 117 4.30 -3.31 -16.37
CA ASN A 117 4.04 -1.88 -16.46
C ASN A 117 3.73 -1.26 -15.08
N PHE A 118 2.92 -1.93 -14.26
CA PHE A 118 2.60 -1.46 -12.90
C PHE A 118 3.85 -1.39 -12.02
N MET A 119 4.67 -2.44 -12.04
CA MET A 119 5.89 -2.49 -11.26
C MET A 119 6.90 -1.44 -11.72
N THR A 120 7.07 -1.26 -13.04
CA THR A 120 7.92 -0.19 -13.60
C THR A 120 7.40 1.20 -13.26
N MET A 121 6.08 1.41 -13.31
CA MET A 121 5.47 2.70 -13.00
C MET A 121 5.76 3.16 -11.56
N TYR A 122 5.85 2.23 -10.60
CA TYR A 122 6.15 2.54 -9.20
C TYR A 122 7.58 2.16 -8.76
N GLY A 123 8.43 1.65 -9.66
CA GLY A 123 9.80 1.26 -9.33
C GLY A 123 9.88 0.13 -8.31
N ILE A 124 9.00 -0.87 -8.44
CA ILE A 124 8.93 -2.02 -7.53
C ILE A 124 9.80 -3.16 -8.07
N ASP A 125 10.87 -3.48 -7.34
CA ASP A 125 11.87 -4.48 -7.74
C ASP A 125 12.06 -5.60 -6.71
N SER A 126 11.71 -5.35 -5.45
CA SER A 126 11.95 -6.27 -4.33
C SER A 126 10.95 -7.44 -4.21
N ILE A 127 9.96 -7.50 -5.10
CA ILE A 127 8.99 -8.60 -5.20
C ILE A 127 8.84 -9.00 -6.67
N THR A 128 8.67 -10.28 -6.96
CA THR A 128 8.65 -10.77 -8.35
C THR A 128 7.30 -10.53 -9.02
N GLU A 129 7.30 -10.38 -10.34
CA GLU A 129 6.08 -10.32 -11.16
C GLU A 129 5.18 -11.56 -10.97
N ASP A 130 5.78 -12.73 -10.76
CA ASP A 130 5.03 -13.96 -10.48
C ASP A 130 4.29 -13.90 -9.13
N ALA A 131 4.86 -13.23 -8.12
CA ALA A 131 4.17 -13.00 -6.85
C ALA A 131 2.96 -12.06 -7.02
N PHE A 132 3.10 -10.99 -7.82
CA PHE A 132 1.98 -10.12 -8.22
C PHE A 132 0.89 -10.92 -8.94
N LYS A 133 1.29 -11.72 -9.93
CA LYS A 133 0.39 -12.59 -10.70
C LYS A 133 -0.38 -13.54 -9.79
N LYS A 134 0.31 -14.22 -8.87
CA LYS A 134 -0.31 -15.12 -7.89
C LYS A 134 -1.27 -14.39 -6.96
N ASN A 135 -0.90 -13.21 -6.45
CA ASN A 135 -1.77 -12.40 -5.61
C ASN A 135 -3.06 -12.04 -6.35
N TYR A 136 -2.93 -11.50 -7.57
CA TYR A 136 -4.06 -11.12 -8.42
C TYR A 136 -5.00 -12.31 -8.68
N TYR A 137 -4.48 -13.48 -9.06
CA TYR A 137 -5.34 -14.65 -9.32
C TYR A 137 -6.02 -15.19 -8.05
N ARG A 138 -5.40 -15.10 -6.88
CA ARG A 138 -6.03 -15.46 -5.59
C ARG A 138 -7.20 -14.53 -5.29
N TRP A 139 -6.95 -13.22 -5.37
CA TRP A 139 -7.99 -12.20 -5.19
C TRP A 139 -9.14 -12.38 -6.17
N ARG A 140 -8.83 -12.51 -7.46
CA ARG A 140 -9.83 -12.70 -8.52
C ARG A 140 -10.67 -13.96 -8.30
N ALA A 141 -10.05 -15.06 -7.86
CA ALA A 141 -10.76 -16.29 -7.53
C ALA A 141 -11.71 -16.09 -6.35
N GLU A 142 -11.35 -15.32 -5.33
CA GLU A 142 -12.19 -15.02 -4.18
C GLU A 142 -13.39 -14.13 -4.56
N ILE A 143 -13.16 -13.07 -5.34
CA ILE A 143 -14.21 -12.18 -5.84
C ILE A 143 -15.19 -12.96 -6.72
N ARG A 144 -14.68 -13.76 -7.68
CA ARG A 144 -15.51 -14.51 -8.62
C ARG A 144 -16.08 -15.81 -8.07
N ARG A 145 -15.62 -16.33 -6.92
CA ARG A 145 -16.30 -17.46 -6.25
C ARG A 145 -17.72 -17.08 -5.84
N LYS A 146 -18.00 -15.79 -5.65
CA LYS A 146 -19.35 -15.26 -5.40
C LYS A 146 -20.21 -15.25 -6.68
N GLU A 147 -19.61 -15.27 -7.86
CA GLU A 147 -20.30 -15.47 -9.14
C GLU A 147 -20.39 -16.99 -9.41
N LYS A 148 -21.61 -17.54 -9.38
CA LYS A 148 -21.91 -18.98 -9.53
C LYS A 148 -20.91 -19.73 -10.43
N LYS A 149 -20.11 -20.64 -9.85
CA LYS A 149 -19.37 -21.63 -10.63
C LYS A 149 -20.38 -22.42 -11.47
N ARG A 150 -20.31 -22.33 -12.80
CA ARG A 150 -21.08 -23.22 -13.68
C ARG A 150 -20.76 -24.66 -13.31
N GLY A 151 -21.80 -25.42 -12.92
CA GLY A 151 -21.68 -26.83 -12.59
C GLY A 151 -21.12 -27.59 -13.79
N TYR A 152 -20.07 -28.38 -13.57
CA TYR A 152 -19.47 -29.20 -14.61
C TYR A 152 -20.39 -30.41 -14.86
N ASN A 153 -21.32 -30.30 -15.80
CA ASN A 153 -22.12 -31.43 -16.27
C ASN A 153 -21.25 -32.30 -17.16
N ARG A 154 -20.51 -33.23 -16.56
CA ARG A 154 -19.82 -34.29 -17.30
C ARG A 154 -20.90 -35.18 -17.91
N SER A 155 -21.22 -34.95 -19.19
CA SER A 155 -22.08 -35.87 -19.95
C SER A 155 -21.43 -37.25 -19.92
N LYS A 156 -22.10 -38.20 -19.27
CA LYS A 156 -21.70 -39.61 -19.32
C LYS A 156 -21.98 -40.08 -20.75
N LYS A 157 -20.92 -40.38 -21.50
CA LYS A 157 -20.99 -41.26 -22.66
C LYS A 157 -21.17 -42.69 -22.18
#